data_AF-A0A4E0QYD7-F1
#
_entry.id   AF-A0A4E0QYD7-F1
#
_cell.length_a   1.000
_cell.length_b   1.000
_cell.length_c   1.000
_cell.angle_alpha   90.00
_cell.angle_beta   90.00
_cell.angle_gamma   90.00
#
_symmetry.space_group_name_H-M   'P 1'
#
loop_
_entity.id
_entity.type
_entity.pdbx_description
1 polymer ?
#
loop_
_entity_poly.entity_id
_entity_poly.type
_entity_poly.pdbx_seq_one_letter_code
_entity_poly.pdbx_strand_id
1 'polypeptide(L)'
;MTVRLQFQSRVQLPGERFSEFVRQLRNLARGAFPDLDLAAHEDKVREQITVGLRHQTLVKKFRKRPRITVQEALDTAREVEKLERLLRDQQIGLPQSISIVQPPPQLRPNWNRPPPRDWVRPYRPNPDFRPSPRRTDHVDCTYCRRFGTKARACGHNRVVITAQILE
;
A
#
# COMPACT_ATOMS: atom_id res chain seq x y z
N MET A 1 -10.48 21.89 36.33
CA MET A 1 -10.28 20.49 35.89
C MET A 1 -9.48 19.76 36.93
N THR A 2 -9.88 18.54 37.34
CA THR A 2 -9.09 17.72 38.26
C THR A 2 -7.89 17.07 37.54
N VAL A 3 -6.81 16.78 38.26
CA VAL A 3 -5.60 16.14 37.68
C VAL A 3 -5.93 14.78 37.05
N ARG A 4 -6.89 14.05 37.63
CA ARG A 4 -7.39 12.78 37.10
C ARG A 4 -8.08 12.92 35.74
N LEU A 5 -8.89 13.97 35.55
CA LEU A 5 -9.48 14.26 34.24
C LEU A 5 -8.41 14.65 33.22
N GLN A 6 -7.40 15.43 33.62
CA GLN A 6 -6.28 15.77 32.75
C GLN A 6 -5.54 14.52 32.28
N PHE A 7 -5.25 13.59 33.18
CA PHE A 7 -4.63 12.30 32.84
C PHE A 7 -5.44 11.51 31.81
N GLN A 8 -6.75 11.35 32.06
CA GLN A 8 -7.64 10.58 31.18
C GLN A 8 -7.81 11.23 29.79
N SER A 9 -7.86 12.56 29.72
CA SER A 9 -7.99 13.30 28.47
C SER A 9 -6.67 13.43 27.69
N ARG A 10 -5.54 13.01 28.28
CA ARG A 10 -4.22 13.29 27.71
C ARG A 10 -3.99 12.43 26.47
N VAL A 11 -3.88 13.10 25.33
CA VAL A 11 -3.56 12.52 24.02
C VAL A 11 -2.30 13.16 23.46
N GLN A 12 -1.43 12.39 22.79
CA GLN A 12 -0.19 12.90 22.20
C GLN A 12 -0.47 14.10 21.27
N LEU A 13 0.26 15.19 21.43
CA LEU A 13 0.09 16.39 20.61
C LEU A 13 0.74 16.21 19.21
N PRO A 14 0.30 16.93 18.18
CA PRO A 14 0.99 16.94 16.90
C PRO A 14 2.44 17.42 17.06
N GLY A 15 3.40 16.65 16.53
CA GLY A 15 4.84 16.97 16.65
C GLY A 15 5.47 16.69 18.02
N GLU A 16 4.69 16.24 19.00
CA GLU A 16 5.22 15.87 20.31
C GLU A 16 5.97 14.53 20.23
N ARG A 17 7.20 14.52 20.76
CA ARG A 17 8.01 13.30 20.88
C ARG A 17 7.37 12.32 21.86
N PHE A 18 7.53 11.02 21.59
CA PHE A 18 6.92 10.00 22.44
C PHE A 18 7.46 10.05 23.89
N SER A 19 8.76 10.34 24.07
CA SER A 19 9.37 10.49 25.39
C SER A 19 8.75 11.63 26.21
N GLU A 20 8.41 12.74 25.56
CA GLU A 20 7.79 13.90 26.20
C GLU A 20 6.38 13.60 26.64
N PHE A 21 5.61 12.92 25.78
CA PHE A 21 4.28 12.44 26.08
C PHE A 21 4.28 11.52 27.32
N VAL A 22 5.15 10.50 27.36
CA VAL A 22 5.26 9.56 28.50
C VAL A 22 5.70 10.28 29.77
N ARG A 23 6.65 11.22 29.67
CA ARG A 23 7.09 12.03 30.81
C ARG A 23 5.92 12.80 31.42
N GLN A 24 5.10 13.44 30.60
CA GLN A 24 3.92 14.15 31.09
C GLN A 24 2.86 13.21 31.67
N LEU A 25 2.65 12.03 31.07
CA LEU A 25 1.75 11.01 31.62
C LEU A 25 2.18 10.56 33.02
N ARG A 26 3.48 10.32 33.24
CA ARG A 26 4.02 9.97 34.57
C ARG A 26 3.76 11.07 35.59
N ASN A 27 3.97 12.32 35.22
CA ASN A 27 3.71 13.45 36.12
C ASN A 27 2.22 13.57 36.48
N LEU A 28 1.34 13.41 35.48
CA LEU A 28 -0.10 13.42 35.69
C LEU A 28 -0.57 12.21 36.51
N ALA A 29 0.00 11.02 36.30
CA ALA A 29 -0.34 9.82 37.07
C ALA A 29 -0.05 10.00 38.56
N ARG A 30 1.12 10.55 38.90
CA ARG A 30 1.49 10.84 40.29
C ARG A 30 0.52 11.79 40.99
N GLY A 31 0.07 12.83 40.28
CA GLY A 31 -0.90 13.78 40.83
C GLY A 31 -2.36 13.30 40.81
N ALA A 32 -2.71 12.40 39.88
CA ALA A 32 -4.05 11.85 39.74
C ALA A 32 -4.34 10.68 40.69
N PHE A 33 -3.30 9.94 41.07
CA PHE A 33 -3.38 8.71 41.87
C PHE A 33 -2.30 8.68 42.95
N PRO A 34 -2.35 9.57 43.96
CA PRO A 34 -1.29 9.67 44.97
C PRO A 34 -1.16 8.40 45.83
N ASP A 35 -2.25 7.63 45.99
CA ASP A 35 -2.30 6.44 46.86
C ASP A 35 -1.73 5.17 46.21
N LEU A 36 -1.38 5.23 44.92
CA LEU A 36 -0.84 4.08 44.18
C LEU A 36 0.67 3.98 44.31
N ASP A 37 1.18 2.75 44.26
CA ASP A 37 2.61 2.49 44.17
C ASP A 37 3.16 2.79 42.76
N LEU A 38 4.50 2.77 42.65
CA LEU A 38 5.18 3.06 41.39
C LEU A 38 4.81 2.08 40.27
N ALA A 39 4.57 0.81 40.61
CA ALA A 39 4.21 -0.21 39.63
C ALA A 39 2.80 0.06 39.06
N ALA A 40 1.83 0.35 39.92
CA ALA A 40 0.48 0.71 39.52
C ALA A 40 0.43 2.04 38.75
N HIS A 41 1.32 3.00 39.04
CA HIS A 41 1.49 4.20 38.20
C HIS A 41 1.93 3.85 36.79
N GLU A 42 2.94 3.00 36.64
CA GLU A 42 3.41 2.58 35.31
C GLU A 42 2.35 1.80 34.54
N ASP A 43 1.53 0.98 35.22
CA ASP A 43 0.38 0.31 34.61
C ASP A 43 -0.66 1.31 34.11
N LYS A 44 -0.98 2.35 34.90
CA LYS A 44 -1.88 3.44 34.45
C LYS A 44 -1.30 4.17 33.24
N VAL A 45 -0.01 4.47 33.25
CA VAL A 45 0.68 5.11 32.11
C VAL A 45 0.61 4.22 30.87
N ARG A 46 0.83 2.90 31.01
CA ARG A 46 0.71 1.94 29.90
C ARG A 46 -0.70 1.92 29.30
N GLU A 47 -1.73 1.88 30.14
CA GLU A 47 -3.14 1.98 29.72
C GLU A 47 -3.36 3.27 28.91
N GLN A 48 -2.91 4.41 29.44
CA GLN A 48 -3.10 5.71 28.79
C GLN A 48 -2.27 5.86 27.52
N ILE A 49 -1.10 5.22 27.40
CA ILE A 49 -0.34 5.15 26.14
C ILE A 49 -1.17 4.44 25.07
N THR A 50 -1.86 3.36 25.41
CA THR A 50 -2.65 2.59 24.43
C THR A 50 -3.83 3.40 23.88
N VAL A 51 -4.43 4.25 24.73
CA VAL A 51 -5.60 5.07 24.37
C VAL A 51 -5.20 6.41 23.75
N GLY A 52 -4.20 7.09 24.32
CA GLY A 52 -3.85 8.48 23.99
C GLY A 52 -2.84 8.65 22.87
N LEU A 53 -2.28 7.56 22.33
CA LEU A 53 -1.23 7.63 21.31
C LEU A 53 -1.77 7.95 19.92
N ARG A 54 -1.24 9.01 19.30
CA ARG A 54 -1.62 9.41 17.93
C ARG A 54 -0.68 8.87 16.86
N HIS A 55 0.53 8.48 17.24
CA HIS A 55 1.54 8.01 16.30
C HIS A 55 1.20 6.65 15.68
N GLN A 56 0.74 6.64 14.42
CA GLN A 56 0.18 5.45 13.77
C GLN A 56 1.13 4.23 13.76
N THR A 57 2.41 4.44 13.48
CA THR A 57 3.41 3.34 13.46
C THR A 57 3.52 2.66 14.82
N LEU A 58 3.51 3.44 15.91
CA LEU A 58 3.59 2.93 17.27
C LEU A 58 2.29 2.26 17.70
N VAL A 59 1.14 2.83 17.35
CA VAL A 59 -0.18 2.20 17.57
C VAL A 59 -0.22 0.81 16.93
N LYS A 60 0.25 0.66 15.69
CA LYS A 60 0.31 -0.64 15.00
C LYS A 60 1.26 -1.62 15.71
N LYS A 61 2.43 -1.17 16.19
CA LYS A 61 3.38 -2.01 16.91
C LYS A 61 2.83 -2.47 18.27
N PHE A 62 2.23 -1.56 19.03
CA PHE A 62 1.72 -1.86 20.38
C PHE A 62 0.46 -2.74 20.35
N ARG A 63 -0.41 -2.58 19.35
CA ARG A 63 -1.55 -3.51 19.15
C ARG A 63 -1.10 -4.97 18.96
N LYS A 64 0.06 -5.20 18.34
CA LYS A 64 0.62 -6.56 18.16
C LYS A 64 1.27 -7.11 19.44
N ARG A 65 1.59 -6.25 20.41
CA ARG A 65 2.30 -6.61 21.65
C ARG A 65 1.52 -6.07 22.88
N PRO A 66 0.43 -6.73 23.29
CA PRO A 66 -0.46 -6.21 24.33
C PRO A 66 0.16 -6.12 25.73
N ARG A 67 1.29 -6.80 25.98
CA ARG A 67 1.99 -6.83 27.28
C ARG A 67 3.29 -6.01 27.29
N ILE A 68 3.38 -4.98 26.45
CA ILE A 68 4.59 -4.15 26.40
C ILE A 68 4.73 -3.29 27.66
N THR A 69 5.92 -3.27 28.24
CA THR A 69 6.24 -2.36 29.36
C THR A 69 6.41 -0.92 28.85
N VAL A 70 6.26 0.08 29.74
CA VAL A 70 6.47 1.49 29.36
C VAL A 70 7.90 1.72 28.85
N GLN A 71 8.88 1.03 29.42
CA GLN A 71 10.28 1.11 28.98
C GLN A 71 10.48 0.54 27.57
N GLU A 72 9.98 -0.66 27.31
CA GLU A 72 10.04 -1.24 25.96
C GLU A 72 9.30 -0.37 24.93
N ALA A 73 8.20 0.28 25.33
CA ALA A 73 7.48 1.22 24.47
C ALA A 73 8.34 2.45 24.13
N LEU A 74 9.10 2.98 25.10
CA LEU A 74 10.06 4.08 24.89
C LEU A 74 11.18 3.67 23.94
N ASP A 75 11.73 2.47 24.11
CA ASP A 75 12.81 1.96 23.26
C ASP A 75 12.31 1.75 21.82
N THR A 76 11.15 1.12 21.67
CA THR A 76 10.47 0.96 20.37
C THR A 76 10.20 2.31 19.71
N ALA A 77 9.77 3.30 20.48
CA ALA A 77 9.50 4.64 19.97
C ALA A 77 10.78 5.34 19.51
N ARG A 78 11.88 5.22 20.27
CA ARG A 78 13.19 5.75 19.89
C ARG A 78 13.67 5.17 18.57
N GLU A 79 13.52 3.86 18.37
CA GLU A 79 13.87 3.20 17.11
C GLU A 79 13.04 3.73 15.94
N VAL A 80 11.72 3.89 16.13
CA VAL A 80 10.83 4.42 15.08
C VAL A 80 11.19 5.87 14.76
N GLU A 81 11.38 6.73 15.76
CA GLU A 81 11.79 8.13 15.56
C GLU A 81 13.12 8.22 14.81
N LYS A 82 14.07 7.32 15.10
CA LYS A 82 15.37 7.23 14.41
C LYS A 82 15.20 6.80 12.95
N LEU A 83 14.42 5.76 12.69
CA LEU A 83 14.17 5.27 11.33
C LEU A 83 13.46 6.33 10.49
N GLU A 84 12.46 7.01 11.04
CA GLU A 84 11.75 8.09 10.35
C GLU A 84 12.65 9.28 10.05
N ARG A 85 13.61 9.58 10.93
CA ARG A 85 14.63 10.59 10.65
C ARG A 85 15.51 10.19 9.47
N LEU A 86 16.05 8.97 9.48
CA LEU A 86 16.89 8.45 8.39
C LEU A 86 16.14 8.38 7.05
N LEU A 87 14.85 8.05 7.07
CA LEU A 87 13.99 8.06 5.88
C LEU A 87 13.82 9.47 5.32
N ARG A 88 13.55 10.47 6.18
CA ARG A 88 13.47 11.87 5.77
C ARG A 88 14.79 12.36 5.19
N ASP A 89 15.91 12.06 5.83
CA ASP A 89 17.24 12.48 5.38
C ASP A 89 17.58 11.88 4.00
N GLN A 90 17.25 10.59 3.77
CA GLN A 90 17.39 9.95 2.46
C GLN A 90 16.48 10.59 1.40
N GLN A 91 15.27 11.01 1.78
CA GLN A 91 14.33 11.68 0.88
C GLN A 91 14.77 13.09 0.50
N ILE A 92 15.56 13.77 1.34
CA ILE A 92 16.14 15.08 1.06
C ILE A 92 17.34 14.98 0.10
N GLY A 93 18.04 13.83 0.09
CA GLY A 93 19.20 13.58 -0.79
C GLY A 93 18.88 13.05 -2.19
N LEU A 94 17.62 12.68 -2.47
CA LEU A 94 17.16 12.28 -3.79
C LEU A 94 16.38 13.44 -4.41
N PRO A 95 16.72 13.93 -5.63
CA PRO A 95 15.74 14.68 -6.38
C PRO A 95 14.48 13.81 -6.46
N GLN A 96 13.32 14.41 -6.22
CA GLN A 96 12.02 13.80 -6.45
C GLN A 96 11.83 13.55 -7.96
N SER A 97 12.66 12.69 -8.56
CA SER A 97 12.65 12.35 -9.99
C SER A 97 11.81 11.11 -10.27
N ILE A 98 11.07 10.61 -9.28
CA ILE A 98 9.91 9.79 -9.57
C ILE A 98 8.79 10.76 -9.90
N SER A 99 8.79 11.26 -11.15
CA SER A 99 7.54 11.71 -11.74
C SER A 99 6.55 10.57 -11.55
N ILE A 100 5.57 10.78 -10.66
CA ILE A 100 4.32 10.05 -10.77
C ILE A 100 3.81 10.46 -12.14
N VAL A 101 4.01 9.60 -13.13
CA VAL A 101 3.26 9.69 -14.37
C VAL A 101 1.82 9.55 -13.90
N GLN A 102 1.13 10.68 -13.74
CA GLN A 102 -0.32 10.64 -13.65
C GLN A 102 -0.75 9.82 -14.86
N PRO A 103 -1.42 8.66 -14.67
CA PRO A 103 -2.06 8.04 -15.81
C PRO A 103 -2.96 9.14 -16.40
N PRO A 104 -2.88 9.42 -17.72
CA PRO A 104 -3.77 10.39 -18.33
C PRO A 104 -5.20 10.05 -17.88
N PRO A 105 -6.05 11.07 -17.63
CA PRO A 105 -7.41 10.84 -17.17
C PRO A 105 -8.00 9.76 -18.07
N GLN A 106 -8.33 8.62 -17.45
CA GLN A 106 -8.87 7.46 -18.15
C GLN A 106 -10.23 7.90 -18.69
N LEU A 107 -10.22 8.48 -19.89
CA LEU A 107 -11.36 8.59 -20.78
C LEU A 107 -11.77 7.15 -21.05
N ARG A 108 -12.52 6.56 -20.12
CA ARG A 108 -13.16 5.28 -20.35
C ARG A 108 -14.05 5.50 -21.58
N PRO A 109 -13.86 4.73 -22.65
CA PRO A 109 -14.80 4.77 -23.76
C PRO A 109 -16.16 4.41 -23.17
N ASN A 110 -17.12 5.33 -23.27
CA ASN A 110 -18.49 5.02 -22.93
C ASN A 110 -18.99 4.05 -24.00
N TRP A 111 -18.89 2.74 -23.71
CA TRP A 111 -19.34 1.65 -24.58
C TRP A 111 -20.86 1.70 -24.89
N ASN A 112 -21.60 2.60 -24.23
CA ASN A 112 -23.03 2.79 -24.46
C ASN A 112 -23.34 3.85 -25.53
N ARG A 113 -22.32 4.45 -26.19
CA ARG A 113 -22.54 5.38 -27.31
C ARG A 113 -22.36 4.64 -28.64
N PRO A 114 -23.40 4.50 -29.49
CA PRO A 114 -23.22 3.95 -30.83
C PRO A 114 -22.32 4.88 -31.67
N PRO A 115 -21.43 4.32 -32.52
CA PRO A 115 -20.53 5.12 -33.35
C PRO A 115 -21.29 5.92 -34.42
N PRO A 116 -20.79 7.10 -34.84
CA PRO A 116 -21.35 7.84 -35.96
C PRO A 116 -21.32 7.01 -37.26
N ARG A 117 -22.37 7.16 -38.09
CA ARG A 117 -22.64 6.36 -39.31
C ARG A 117 -21.56 6.43 -40.40
N ASP A 118 -20.54 7.26 -40.26
CA ASP A 118 -19.61 7.60 -41.36
C ASP A 118 -18.43 6.63 -41.54
N TRP A 119 -18.29 5.60 -40.68
CA TRP A 119 -17.13 4.70 -40.68
C TRP A 119 -17.27 3.43 -41.53
N VAL A 120 -18.40 3.22 -42.21
CA VAL A 120 -18.58 2.03 -43.05
C VAL A 120 -18.08 2.31 -44.47
N ARG A 121 -16.75 2.25 -44.66
CA ARG A 121 -16.19 2.04 -46.01
C ARG A 121 -16.25 0.54 -46.33
N PRO A 122 -16.79 0.12 -47.49
CA PRO A 122 -16.75 -1.28 -47.91
C PRO A 122 -15.30 -1.74 -48.08
N TYR A 123 -14.96 -2.86 -47.45
CA TYR A 123 -13.66 -3.50 -47.53
C TYR A 123 -13.37 -3.92 -48.98
N ARG A 124 -12.32 -3.37 -49.60
CA ARG A 124 -11.76 -3.90 -50.85
C ARG A 124 -10.57 -4.81 -50.49
N PRO A 125 -10.57 -6.09 -50.85
CA PRO A 125 -9.40 -6.96 -50.62
C PRO A 125 -8.23 -6.46 -51.45
N ASN A 126 -7.06 -6.30 -50.82
CA ASN A 126 -5.81 -5.98 -51.52
C ASN A 126 -5.26 -7.26 -52.18
N PRO A 127 -5.16 -7.34 -53.52
CA PRO A 127 -4.74 -8.55 -54.23
C PRO A 127 -3.25 -8.91 -54.02
N ASP A 128 -2.44 -8.00 -53.47
CA ASP A 128 -0.99 -8.20 -53.30
C ASP A 128 -0.59 -8.89 -51.99
N PHE A 129 -1.56 -9.25 -51.13
CA PHE A 129 -1.28 -9.94 -49.87
C PHE A 129 -1.00 -11.43 -50.10
N ARG A 130 0.25 -11.75 -50.47
CA ARG A 130 0.73 -13.14 -50.51
C ARG A 130 1.16 -13.58 -49.10
N PRO A 131 0.55 -14.61 -48.48
CA PRO A 131 1.00 -15.10 -47.18
C PRO A 131 2.38 -15.72 -47.32
N SER A 132 3.32 -15.31 -46.47
CA SER A 132 4.70 -15.80 -46.49
C SER A 132 4.77 -17.30 -46.15
N PRO A 133 5.72 -18.08 -46.73
CA PRO A 133 5.78 -19.53 -46.53
C PRO A 133 6.02 -19.88 -45.05
N ARG A 134 5.31 -20.90 -44.58
CA ARG A 134 5.34 -21.39 -43.19
C ARG A 134 6.75 -21.86 -42.83
N ARG A 135 7.56 -21.01 -42.19
CA ARG A 135 8.79 -21.44 -41.51
C ARG A 135 8.45 -22.08 -40.18
N THR A 136 8.95 -23.29 -39.96
CA THR A 136 8.81 -24.13 -38.76
C THR A 136 10.02 -23.97 -37.83
N ASP A 137 10.55 -22.75 -37.72
CA ASP A 137 11.77 -22.50 -36.95
C ASP A 137 11.38 -22.00 -35.54
N HIS A 138 11.37 -22.92 -34.58
CA HIS A 138 10.80 -22.77 -33.23
C HIS A 138 11.55 -21.82 -32.28
N VAL A 139 12.76 -21.41 -32.63
CA VAL A 139 13.69 -20.74 -31.71
C VAL A 139 13.44 -19.22 -31.61
N ASP A 140 12.72 -18.63 -32.56
CA ASP A 140 12.59 -17.16 -32.68
C ASP A 140 11.15 -16.61 -32.69
N CYS A 141 10.14 -17.45 -32.40
CA CYS A 141 8.76 -16.97 -32.39
C CYS A 141 8.55 -15.99 -31.22
N THR A 142 8.24 -14.72 -31.51
CA THR A 142 8.04 -13.68 -30.48
C THR A 142 6.86 -13.99 -29.58
N TYR A 143 5.79 -14.58 -30.14
CA TYR A 143 4.68 -15.12 -29.36
C TYR A 143 5.19 -16.24 -28.44
N CYS A 144 5.96 -17.19 -28.93
CA CYS A 144 6.62 -18.20 -28.10
C CYS A 144 7.69 -17.65 -27.14
N ARG A 145 8.26 -16.49 -27.38
CA ARG A 145 9.29 -15.89 -26.53
C ARG A 145 8.63 -15.15 -25.36
N ARG A 146 7.47 -14.57 -25.60
CA ARG A 146 6.56 -14.05 -24.57
C ARG A 146 5.73 -15.12 -23.87
N PHE A 147 5.38 -16.20 -24.58
CA PHE A 147 4.36 -17.18 -24.16
C PHE A 147 4.82 -18.66 -24.21
N GLY A 148 6.06 -18.97 -24.64
CA GLY A 148 6.72 -20.32 -24.67
C GLY A 148 6.82 -21.02 -26.06
N THR A 149 7.96 -21.69 -26.41
CA THR A 149 8.29 -22.33 -27.73
C THR A 149 7.54 -23.59 -28.12
N LYS A 150 6.43 -23.84 -27.46
CA LYS A 150 5.35 -24.66 -27.96
C LYS A 150 4.73 -24.12 -29.30
N ALA A 151 4.26 -22.87 -29.40
CA ALA A 151 3.09 -22.32 -30.19
C ALA A 151 2.30 -23.07 -31.30
N ARG A 152 2.75 -24.10 -32.02
CA ARG A 152 1.86 -25.00 -32.82
C ARG A 152 1.99 -26.49 -32.51
N ALA A 153 3.15 -26.91 -32.00
CA ALA A 153 3.21 -27.93 -30.93
C ALA A 153 2.63 -27.37 -29.59
N CYS A 154 2.53 -26.05 -29.54
CA CYS A 154 1.80 -25.13 -28.70
C CYS A 154 0.32 -25.04 -29.00
N GLY A 155 -0.08 -25.57 -30.16
CA GLY A 155 -1.46 -25.49 -30.64
C GLY A 155 -2.09 -24.13 -30.38
N HIS A 156 -1.31 -23.05 -30.37
CA HIS A 156 -1.79 -21.76 -29.94
C HIS A 156 -2.57 -21.23 -31.11
N ASN A 157 -3.84 -20.98 -30.78
CA ASN A 157 -4.95 -20.77 -31.69
C ASN A 157 -5.40 -22.04 -32.43
N ARG A 158 -5.25 -23.24 -31.84
CA ARG A 158 -6.07 -24.40 -32.24
C ARG A 158 -7.28 -24.51 -31.34
N VAL A 159 -8.40 -24.00 -31.81
CA VAL A 159 -9.67 -24.71 -31.70
C VAL A 159 -10.35 -24.55 -33.05
N VAL A 160 -10.41 -25.66 -33.79
CA VAL A 160 -11.36 -25.84 -34.88
C VAL A 160 -12.55 -26.54 -34.24
N ILE A 161 -13.69 -25.87 -34.13
CA ILE A 161 -14.98 -26.56 -34.18
C ILE A 161 -15.86 -25.75 -35.13
N THR A 162 -15.75 -26.13 -36.40
CA THR A 162 -16.87 -26.12 -37.33
C THR A 162 -17.50 -27.51 -37.27
N ALA A 163 -18.78 -27.58 -36.91
CA ALA A 163 -19.70 -28.60 -37.38
C ALA A 163 -21.09 -27.93 -37.35
N GLN A 164 -21.58 -27.38 -38.47
CA GLN A 164 -22.32 -28.08 -39.54
C GLN A 164 -23.69 -28.58 -39.04
N ILE A 165 -24.82 -27.95 -39.44
CA ILE A 165 -25.61 -28.14 -40.69
C ILE A 165 -26.72 -29.22 -40.47
N LEU A 166 -27.97 -28.86 -40.85
CA LEU A 166 -29.22 -29.66 -41.02
C LEU A 166 -29.87 -30.16 -39.72
N GLU A 167 -31.18 -30.09 -39.48
CA GLU A 167 -32.39 -29.98 -40.34
C GLU A 167 -33.35 -28.86 -39.87
#